data_AF-A0A9D6RKN8-F1
#
_entry.id   AF-A0A9D6RKN8-F1
#
_cell.length_a   1.000
_cell.length_b   1.000
_cell.length_c   1.000
_cell.angle_alpha   90.00
_cell.angle_beta   90.00
_cell.angle_gamma   90.00
#
_symmetry.space_group_name_H-M   'P 1'
#
loop_
_entity.id
_entity.type
_entity.pdbx_description
1 polymer ?
#
loop_
_entity_poly.entity_id
_entity_poly.type
_entity_poly.pdbx_seq_one_letter_code
_entity_poly.pdbx_strand_id
1 'polypeptide(L)'
;MKVAASPPGARPAILSARSSSLSEPRDRFEPSRHASSSERMRNAPVWWVAGPEVPAVPGREGSILNSNRILKRDQYPGVHQSALQGSGQPPIPGAPNYRNPHETTLHGLGQPTIQGLRAVLAASGAGPGGSGGPALWINLREEPVIYIDGQPLCLRDRRFPLGNLTATSISGRNLEEIEENLRQEVLAEAERNHGRIALHDESADGRLTQRELLLDPERVQTPRQIFDSLRSEGYRVSYHRVPISDEKAPEPQDFDELVRLLKDQPPETPRIFNCQAGRGRTTTGMVIADLVDQARTGRLAPVLEALAVRPLLQEHFEDATGGKYTSLQDVARSLSDDPVSHQAADRAIDRFDHLQNLRRAVLDRAPDSGPYGSPEEATRARGRDFLERYFLLVRFAQYLAEQSPNGYAQPFTAWVAQQPGLYNSLELLEKAVNLWHSAFAA
;
A
#
# COMPACT_ATOMS: atom_id res chain seq x y z
N MET A 1 66.85 12.66 -15.38
CA MET A 1 68.30 12.43 -15.20
C MET A 1 68.46 11.13 -14.41
N LYS A 2 69.05 10.07 -14.99
CA LYS A 2 69.43 8.74 -14.42
C LYS A 2 68.44 8.05 -13.45
N VAL A 3 67.71 6.97 -13.75
CA VAL A 3 67.97 5.68 -14.45
C VAL A 3 68.79 4.67 -13.63
N ALA A 4 68.18 3.49 -13.38
CA ALA A 4 68.71 2.10 -13.35
C ALA A 4 68.21 1.27 -12.14
N ALA A 5 68.09 -0.07 -12.16
CA ALA A 5 67.80 -1.07 -13.21
C ALA A 5 67.62 -2.47 -12.55
N SER A 6 66.81 -3.38 -13.13
CA SER A 6 66.84 -4.85 -12.90
C SER A 6 68.05 -5.48 -13.66
N PRO A 7 68.29 -6.83 -13.79
CA PRO A 7 67.51 -8.07 -13.53
C PRO A 7 68.40 -9.19 -12.87
N PRO A 8 68.40 -10.52 -13.19
CA PRO A 8 67.41 -11.53 -13.70
C PRO A 8 67.23 -12.75 -12.73
N GLY A 9 66.58 -13.90 -13.01
CA GLY A 9 65.63 -14.30 -14.07
C GLY A 9 65.93 -15.63 -14.82
N ALA A 10 65.43 -16.81 -14.39
CA ALA A 10 65.50 -18.08 -15.17
C ALA A 10 64.37 -19.11 -14.87
N ARG A 11 63.88 -19.83 -15.90
CA ARG A 11 63.07 -21.09 -15.87
C ARG A 11 63.93 -22.25 -16.44
N PRO A 12 63.56 -23.56 -16.31
CA PRO A 12 62.75 -24.21 -17.37
C PRO A 12 61.88 -25.44 -16.97
N ALA A 13 61.01 -25.86 -17.92
CA ALA A 13 60.39 -27.20 -18.19
C ALA A 13 59.63 -27.97 -17.07
N ILE A 14 58.36 -28.41 -17.19
CA ILE A 14 57.58 -29.15 -18.22
C ILE A 14 57.80 -30.69 -18.22
N LEU A 15 56.72 -31.42 -17.86
CA LEU A 15 56.23 -32.78 -18.23
C LEU A 15 55.38 -33.31 -17.04
N SER A 16 54.29 -34.09 -17.16
CA SER A 16 53.29 -34.29 -18.23
C SER A 16 52.06 -35.01 -17.65
N ALA A 17 50.85 -34.60 -18.04
CA ALA A 17 49.54 -35.29 -17.97
C ALA A 17 49.32 -36.51 -17.03
N ARG A 18 48.23 -36.47 -16.23
CA ARG A 18 47.00 -37.23 -16.54
C ARG A 18 45.77 -36.78 -15.74
N SER A 19 44.61 -37.05 -16.33
CA SER A 19 43.25 -36.72 -15.93
C SER A 19 42.77 -37.27 -14.57
N SER A 20 42.06 -36.44 -13.82
CA SER A 20 40.84 -36.87 -13.10
C SER A 20 39.85 -35.71 -13.03
N SER A 21 38.56 -36.02 -13.22
CA SER A 21 37.47 -35.05 -13.24
C SER A 21 37.02 -34.71 -11.82
N LEU A 22 37.06 -33.42 -11.46
CA LEU A 22 36.32 -32.89 -10.32
C LEU A 22 35.42 -31.76 -10.80
N SER A 23 34.13 -32.06 -10.86
CA SER A 23 33.07 -31.08 -11.08
C SER A 23 32.94 -30.17 -9.86
N GLU A 24 33.08 -28.86 -10.06
CA GLU A 24 32.67 -27.88 -9.06
C GLU A 24 31.16 -28.06 -8.74
N PRO A 25 30.76 -28.05 -7.46
CA PRO A 25 29.35 -28.10 -7.11
C PRO A 25 28.69 -26.78 -7.52
N ARG A 26 27.87 -26.84 -8.57
CA ARG A 26 26.81 -25.85 -8.77
C ARG A 26 25.80 -26.06 -7.66
N ASP A 27 25.85 -25.24 -6.62
CA ASP A 27 24.76 -25.11 -5.66
C ASP A 27 23.52 -24.61 -6.40
N ARG A 28 22.70 -25.58 -6.83
CA ARG A 28 21.34 -25.31 -7.26
C ARG A 28 20.58 -24.87 -6.02
N PHE A 29 20.02 -23.65 -6.07
CA PHE A 29 18.93 -23.30 -5.18
C PHE A 29 17.76 -24.27 -5.45
N GLU A 30 17.64 -25.32 -4.64
CA GLU A 30 16.38 -26.05 -4.56
C GLU A 30 15.36 -25.15 -3.84
N PRO A 31 14.20 -24.85 -4.46
CA PRO A 31 13.16 -24.10 -3.77
C PRO A 31 12.62 -24.97 -2.63
N SER A 32 12.88 -24.56 -1.39
CA SER A 32 12.54 -25.32 -0.19
C SER A 32 11.05 -25.65 -0.14
N ARG A 33 10.70 -26.90 -0.44
CA ARG A 33 9.35 -27.40 -0.22
C ARG A 33 9.10 -27.43 1.28
N HIS A 34 7.96 -26.85 1.70
CA HIS A 34 7.51 -26.71 3.08
C HIS A 34 8.20 -25.61 3.92
N ALA A 35 7.95 -24.34 3.56
CA ALA A 35 7.91 -23.27 4.58
C ALA A 35 6.97 -23.68 5.72
N SER A 36 7.46 -23.62 6.96
CA SER A 36 6.73 -24.08 8.15
C SER A 36 5.43 -23.29 8.36
N SER A 37 4.45 -23.86 9.07
CA SER A 37 3.21 -23.15 9.43
C SER A 37 3.49 -21.83 10.14
N SER A 38 4.51 -21.78 11.00
CA SER A 38 4.96 -20.54 11.67
C SER A 38 5.43 -19.45 10.70
N GLU A 39 5.91 -19.82 9.51
CA GLU A 39 6.53 -18.95 8.53
C GLU A 39 5.51 -18.41 7.52
N ARG A 40 4.49 -19.24 7.22
CA ARG A 40 3.27 -18.80 6.53
C ARG A 40 2.50 -17.79 7.36
N MET A 41 2.44 -17.96 8.68
CA MET A 41 1.85 -16.96 9.60
C MET A 41 2.61 -15.64 9.63
N ARG A 42 3.94 -15.63 9.43
CA ARG A 42 4.77 -14.40 9.41
C ARG A 42 4.52 -13.50 8.18
N ASN A 43 4.08 -14.07 7.05
CA ASN A 43 3.84 -13.35 5.80
C ASN A 43 2.36 -13.23 5.42
N ALA A 44 1.45 -13.83 6.19
CA ALA A 44 0.02 -13.65 6.00
C ALA A 44 -0.42 -12.23 6.42
N PRO A 45 -1.38 -11.60 5.72
CA PRO A 45 -1.99 -10.38 6.21
C PRO A 45 -2.73 -10.63 7.53
N VAL A 46 -2.30 -9.97 8.60
CA VAL A 46 -2.64 -10.27 10.02
C VAL A 46 -4.14 -10.11 10.36
N TRP A 47 -4.91 -9.43 9.52
CA TRP A 47 -6.23 -8.85 9.84
C TRP A 47 -7.45 -9.72 9.48
N TRP A 48 -7.24 -11.00 9.15
CA TRP A 48 -8.31 -12.00 9.01
C TRP A 48 -8.18 -13.20 9.96
N VAL A 49 -7.34 -13.12 10.99
CA VAL A 49 -7.44 -14.05 12.13
C VAL A 49 -8.52 -13.50 13.06
N ALA A 50 -9.51 -14.33 13.41
CA ALA A 50 -10.36 -14.09 14.57
C ALA A 50 -9.51 -14.10 15.85
N GLY A 51 -8.83 -12.98 16.13
CA GLY A 51 -8.21 -12.73 17.43
C GLY A 51 -9.27 -12.80 18.53
N PRO A 52 -8.90 -13.17 19.76
CA PRO A 52 -9.87 -13.33 20.84
C PRO A 52 -10.68 -12.05 21.04
N GLU A 53 -12.01 -12.21 21.14
CA GLU A 53 -12.93 -11.11 21.44
C GLU A 53 -12.47 -10.37 22.70
N VAL A 54 -12.40 -9.04 22.60
CA VAL A 54 -11.98 -8.18 23.71
C VAL A 54 -13.21 -7.87 24.58
N PRO A 55 -13.08 -7.93 25.92
CA PRO A 55 -14.11 -7.45 26.83
C PRO A 55 -14.55 -6.01 26.51
N ALA A 56 -15.83 -5.70 26.73
CA ALA A 56 -16.30 -4.33 26.62
C ALA A 56 -15.65 -3.46 27.72
N VAL A 57 -15.24 -2.24 27.35
CA VAL A 57 -14.74 -1.25 28.32
C VAL A 57 -15.93 -0.71 29.14
N PRO A 58 -15.92 -0.81 30.49
CA PRO A 58 -17.00 -0.28 31.32
C PRO A 58 -17.19 1.23 31.13
N GLY A 59 -18.44 1.70 31.11
CA GLY A 59 -18.76 3.13 30.95
C GLY A 59 -18.54 3.72 29.55
N ARG A 60 -18.10 2.92 28.57
CA ARG A 60 -17.92 3.37 27.19
C ARG A 60 -19.27 3.45 26.45
N GLU A 61 -19.75 4.67 26.26
CA GLU A 61 -21.11 4.98 25.78
C GLU A 61 -21.17 6.04 24.67
N GLY A 62 -20.04 6.36 24.04
CA GLY A 62 -19.99 7.28 22.89
C GLY A 62 -20.79 6.75 21.69
N SER A 63 -21.12 7.60 20.73
CA SER A 63 -21.79 7.19 19.49
C SER A 63 -20.81 6.45 18.55
N ILE A 64 -19.57 6.95 18.45
CA ILE A 64 -18.50 6.38 17.64
C ILE A 64 -17.68 5.40 18.50
N LEU A 65 -17.21 5.85 19.66
CA LEU A 65 -16.55 5.05 20.68
C LEU A 65 -17.59 4.43 21.62
N ASN A 66 -18.45 3.58 21.07
CA ASN A 66 -19.46 2.82 21.81
C ASN A 66 -18.90 1.55 22.46
N SER A 67 -19.73 0.88 23.27
CA SER A 67 -19.38 -0.35 24.01
C SER A 67 -18.97 -1.54 23.13
N ASN A 68 -19.21 -1.52 21.82
CA ASN A 68 -18.73 -2.51 20.85
C ASN A 68 -17.44 -2.07 20.12
N ARG A 69 -16.78 -1.01 20.60
CA ARG A 69 -15.58 -0.43 19.98
C ARG A 69 -14.43 -0.28 20.97
N ILE A 70 -13.22 -0.50 20.44
CA ILE A 70 -11.98 -0.24 21.16
C ILE A 70 -11.09 0.73 20.37
N LEU A 71 -10.30 1.52 21.09
CA LEU A 71 -9.12 2.17 20.54
C LEU A 71 -7.94 1.23 20.65
N LYS A 72 -7.33 0.93 19.52
CA LYS A 72 -6.14 0.08 19.40
C LYS A 72 -4.98 0.89 18.83
N ARG A 73 -3.76 0.71 19.36
CA ARG A 73 -2.53 1.24 18.75
C ARG A 73 -2.45 0.75 17.29
N ASP A 74 -2.31 1.70 16.38
CA ASP A 74 -2.43 1.43 14.95
C ASP A 74 -1.15 0.78 14.37
N GLN A 75 0.00 1.11 14.96
CA GLN A 75 1.26 0.39 14.74
C GLN A 75 1.32 -0.85 15.64
N TYR A 76 1.52 -2.02 15.03
CA TYR A 76 1.56 -3.33 15.67
C TYR A 76 2.86 -4.08 15.34
N PRO A 77 3.30 -5.07 16.14
CA PRO A 77 4.49 -5.87 15.83
C PRO A 77 4.37 -6.55 14.46
N GLY A 78 5.40 -6.46 13.62
CA GLY A 78 5.35 -6.98 12.26
C GLY A 78 4.71 -6.03 11.22
N VAL A 79 4.25 -4.83 11.60
CA VAL A 79 3.85 -3.81 10.62
C VAL A 79 5.00 -3.45 9.69
N HIS A 80 6.25 -3.45 10.19
CA HIS A 80 7.47 -3.27 9.41
C HIS A 80 7.80 -4.53 8.62
N GLN A 81 7.79 -4.43 7.29
CA GLN A 81 8.01 -5.55 6.37
C GLN A 81 9.50 -5.72 6.05
N SER A 82 9.99 -6.95 6.11
CA SER A 82 11.39 -7.30 5.83
C SER A 82 11.80 -7.04 4.38
N ALA A 83 10.86 -7.06 3.43
CA ALA A 83 11.11 -6.79 2.01
C ALA A 83 11.83 -5.45 1.76
N LEU A 84 11.59 -4.43 2.59
CA LEU A 84 12.23 -3.13 2.46
C LEU A 84 13.64 -3.07 3.08
N GLN A 85 14.02 -4.03 3.93
CA GLN A 85 15.32 -4.03 4.62
C GLN A 85 16.52 -4.24 3.66
N GLY A 86 16.28 -4.81 2.48
CA GLY A 86 17.27 -4.96 1.41
C GLY A 86 17.29 -3.81 0.38
N SER A 87 16.41 -2.82 0.49
CA SER A 87 16.22 -1.79 -0.54
C SER A 87 17.33 -0.72 -0.62
N GLY A 88 18.28 -0.73 0.32
CA GLY A 88 19.31 0.32 0.46
C GLY A 88 18.79 1.64 1.05
N GLN A 89 17.47 1.85 1.09
CA GLN A 89 16.87 3.05 1.68
C GLN A 89 16.82 2.94 3.22
N PRO A 90 17.30 3.95 3.96
CA PRO A 90 17.24 3.93 5.42
C PRO A 90 15.79 4.07 5.92
N PRO A 91 15.37 3.29 6.93
CA PRO A 91 14.04 3.43 7.52
C PRO A 91 13.92 4.73 8.30
N ILE A 92 12.75 5.37 8.24
CA ILE A 92 12.43 6.54 9.09
C ILE A 92 11.74 6.05 10.38
N PRO A 93 12.33 6.31 11.58
CA PRO A 93 11.70 5.95 12.84
C PRO A 93 10.30 6.52 13.00
N GLY A 94 9.36 5.66 13.43
CA GLY A 94 7.96 6.04 13.60
C GLY A 94 7.16 6.24 12.31
N ALA A 95 7.72 5.96 11.12
CA ALA A 95 7.05 5.94 9.82
C ALA A 95 7.14 4.52 9.19
N PRO A 96 6.17 3.63 9.47
CA PRO A 96 6.22 2.24 9.02
C PRO A 96 6.33 2.12 7.50
N ASN A 97 7.15 1.18 7.00
CA ASN A 97 7.29 0.88 5.57
C ASN A 97 7.51 2.10 4.65
N TYR A 98 8.18 3.14 5.17
CA TYR A 98 8.57 4.30 4.38
C TYR A 98 9.44 3.86 3.20
N ARG A 99 9.05 4.29 1.99
CA ARG A 99 9.78 4.08 0.75
C ARG A 99 9.67 5.29 -0.17
N ASN A 100 10.72 5.53 -0.93
CA ASN A 100 10.84 6.56 -1.95
C ASN A 100 11.62 5.96 -3.13
N PRO A 101 10.95 5.14 -3.96
CA PRO A 101 11.64 4.34 -4.96
C PRO A 101 12.30 5.25 -6.01
N HIS A 102 13.52 4.87 -6.39
CA HIS A 102 14.36 5.56 -7.36
C HIS A 102 14.59 7.06 -7.09
N GLU A 103 14.59 7.50 -5.82
CA GLU A 103 14.80 8.90 -5.41
C GLU A 103 13.83 9.88 -6.12
N THR A 104 12.61 9.41 -6.40
CA THR A 104 11.56 10.18 -7.08
C THR A 104 10.89 11.18 -6.12
N THR A 105 9.94 11.98 -6.63
CA THR A 105 9.07 12.80 -5.77
C THR A 105 7.84 12.04 -5.23
N LEU A 106 7.82 10.71 -5.32
CA LEU A 106 6.74 9.84 -4.82
C LEU A 106 7.19 9.09 -3.57
N HIS A 107 6.46 9.26 -2.46
CA HIS A 107 6.76 8.62 -1.18
C HIS A 107 5.56 7.79 -0.72
N GLY A 108 5.81 6.62 -0.13
CA GLY A 108 4.78 5.74 0.42
C GLY A 108 5.13 5.25 1.81
N LEU A 109 4.16 5.22 2.74
CA LEU A 109 4.33 4.72 4.10
C LEU A 109 3.03 4.21 4.74
N GLY A 110 3.16 3.47 5.84
CA GLY A 110 2.08 3.21 6.79
C GLY A 110 1.87 4.38 7.76
N GLN A 111 0.88 4.28 8.64
CA GLN A 111 0.44 5.37 9.50
C GLN A 111 1.58 5.83 10.41
N PRO A 112 2.08 7.06 10.26
CA PRO A 112 3.21 7.54 11.04
C PRO A 112 2.78 8.05 12.42
N THR A 113 3.73 8.05 13.36
CA THR A 113 3.67 8.90 14.57
C THR A 113 3.86 10.37 14.19
N ILE A 114 3.58 11.32 15.10
CA ILE A 114 3.86 12.75 14.84
C ILE A 114 5.36 12.99 14.58
N GLN A 115 6.25 12.25 15.26
CA GLN A 115 7.69 12.30 14.96
C GLN A 115 7.99 11.76 13.56
N GLY A 116 7.33 10.67 13.15
CA GLY A 116 7.41 10.12 11.79
C GLY A 116 6.94 11.12 10.72
N LEU A 117 5.84 11.83 10.95
CA LEU A 117 5.36 12.90 10.05
C LEU A 117 6.44 13.97 9.85
N ARG A 118 6.98 14.51 10.96
CA ARG A 118 8.06 15.52 10.93
C ARG A 118 9.30 15.02 10.19
N ALA A 119 9.71 13.77 10.43
CA ALA A 119 10.89 13.19 9.81
C ALA A 119 10.70 12.92 8.31
N VAL A 120 9.52 12.45 7.88
CA VAL A 120 9.19 12.24 6.45
C VAL A 120 9.14 13.58 5.70
N LEU A 121 8.54 14.62 6.29
CA LEU A 121 8.53 15.96 5.69
C LEU A 121 9.92 16.60 5.65
N ALA A 122 10.79 16.33 6.63
CA ALA A 122 12.19 16.73 6.56
C ALA A 122 12.93 16.00 5.42
N ALA A 123 12.74 14.68 5.31
CA ALA A 123 13.36 13.85 4.27
C ALA A 123 12.88 14.21 2.84
N SER A 124 11.65 14.70 2.68
CA SER A 124 11.15 15.23 1.41
C SER A 124 11.54 16.70 1.14
N GLY A 125 12.32 17.33 2.02
CA GLY A 125 12.74 18.73 1.90
C GLY A 125 11.67 19.76 2.26
N ALA A 126 10.47 19.32 2.66
CA ALA A 126 9.32 20.15 3.04
C ALA A 126 9.35 20.65 4.50
N GLY A 127 10.33 20.21 5.31
CA GLY A 127 10.53 20.67 6.68
C GLY A 127 10.98 22.13 6.81
N PRO A 128 10.94 22.70 8.03
CA PRO A 128 11.46 24.05 8.31
C PRO A 128 12.92 24.19 7.91
N GLY A 129 13.25 25.24 7.15
CA GLY A 129 14.60 25.46 6.61
C GLY A 129 15.03 24.50 5.49
N GLY A 130 14.18 23.56 5.07
CA GLY A 130 14.44 22.66 3.95
C GLY A 130 14.38 23.37 2.59
N SER A 131 15.13 22.86 1.61
CA SER A 131 15.25 23.42 0.26
C SER A 131 14.22 22.89 -0.76
N GLY A 132 13.35 21.95 -0.37
CA GLY A 132 12.36 21.34 -1.26
C GLY A 132 11.18 22.26 -1.58
N GLY A 133 10.23 21.78 -2.38
CA GLY A 133 8.91 22.42 -2.56
C GLY A 133 7.95 22.18 -1.37
N PRO A 134 6.72 22.72 -1.41
CA PRO A 134 5.66 22.25 -0.54
C PRO A 134 5.30 20.80 -0.87
N ALA A 135 5.08 19.96 0.14
CA ALA A 135 4.65 18.57 -0.06
C ALA A 135 3.12 18.43 -0.11
N LEU A 136 2.64 17.50 -0.93
CA LEU A 136 1.24 17.06 -0.96
C LEU A 136 1.12 15.74 -0.21
N TRP A 137 0.46 15.74 0.95
CA TRP A 137 0.20 14.56 1.76
C TRP A 137 -1.22 14.04 1.55
N ILE A 138 -1.35 12.78 1.11
CA ILE A 138 -2.61 12.12 0.82
C ILE A 138 -2.74 10.89 1.73
N ASN A 139 -3.66 10.96 2.69
CA ASN A 139 -4.03 9.83 3.55
C ASN A 139 -5.20 9.08 2.91
N LEU A 140 -4.97 7.80 2.59
CA LEU A 140 -5.87 6.94 1.82
C LEU A 140 -6.81 6.10 2.71
N ARG A 141 -6.98 6.47 3.99
CA ARG A 141 -7.71 5.66 4.97
C ARG A 141 -9.18 6.00 5.06
N GLU A 142 -10.03 4.99 4.94
CA GLU A 142 -11.44 5.04 5.35
C GLU A 142 -11.63 4.93 6.88
N GLU A 143 -10.67 4.35 7.61
CA GLU A 143 -10.81 4.19 9.05
C GLU A 143 -10.55 5.51 9.81
N PRO A 144 -11.34 5.84 10.86
CA PRO A 144 -11.05 6.96 11.74
C PRO A 144 -9.77 6.72 12.55
N VAL A 145 -8.84 7.69 12.50
CA VAL A 145 -7.57 7.70 13.22
C VAL A 145 -7.57 8.85 14.23
N ILE A 146 -7.07 8.57 15.43
CA ILE A 146 -6.83 9.59 16.47
C ILE A 146 -5.41 9.44 16.98
N TYR A 147 -4.80 10.55 17.37
CA TYR A 147 -3.48 10.55 18.01
C TYR A 147 -3.62 10.85 19.49
N ILE A 148 -2.93 10.06 20.32
CA ILE A 148 -2.75 10.30 21.76
C ILE A 148 -1.25 10.16 22.03
N ASP A 149 -0.65 11.13 22.71
CA ASP A 149 0.81 11.20 22.95
C ASP A 149 1.66 11.14 21.65
N GLY A 150 1.10 11.64 20.55
CA GLY A 150 1.71 11.58 19.22
C GLY A 150 1.83 10.17 18.61
N GLN A 151 1.19 9.17 19.23
CA GLN A 151 1.05 7.80 18.70
C GLN A 151 -0.30 7.67 17.98
N PRO A 152 -0.36 7.04 16.79
CA PRO A 152 -1.61 6.81 16.09
C PRO A 152 -2.38 5.64 16.72
N LEU A 153 -3.69 5.81 16.89
CA LEU A 153 -4.65 4.79 17.27
C LEU A 153 -5.79 4.76 16.25
N CYS A 154 -6.37 3.59 16.07
CA CYS A 154 -7.51 3.37 15.19
C CYS A 154 -8.65 2.71 15.96
N LEU A 155 -9.88 3.04 15.55
CA LEU A 155 -11.09 2.40 16.03
C LEU A 155 -11.20 0.96 15.48
N ARG A 156 -11.69 0.03 16.30
CA ARG A 156 -11.85 -1.41 16.00
C ARG A 156 -13.15 -1.96 16.59
N ASP A 157 -13.76 -2.96 15.96
CA ASP A 157 -14.85 -3.75 16.57
C ASP A 157 -14.24 -4.71 17.59
N ARG A 158 -14.77 -4.74 18.82
CA ARG A 158 -14.20 -5.57 19.90
C ARG A 158 -14.25 -7.07 19.63
N ARG A 159 -15.15 -7.54 18.74
CA ARG A 159 -15.26 -8.95 18.33
C ARG A 159 -14.24 -9.32 17.26
N PHE A 160 -13.83 -8.36 16.43
CA PHE A 160 -12.87 -8.54 15.33
C PHE A 160 -11.75 -7.50 15.42
N PRO A 161 -11.01 -7.46 16.54
CA PRO A 161 -10.22 -6.30 16.94
C PRO A 161 -8.90 -6.13 16.15
N LEU A 162 -8.51 -7.14 15.38
CA LEU A 162 -7.36 -7.11 14.47
C LEU A 162 -7.74 -6.59 13.07
N GLY A 163 -9.03 -6.64 12.70
CA GLY A 163 -9.53 -6.21 11.38
C GLY A 163 -9.77 -4.69 11.30
N ASN A 164 -9.69 -4.13 10.10
CA ASN A 164 -10.13 -2.75 9.87
C ASN A 164 -11.66 -2.64 9.93
N LEU A 165 -12.15 -1.50 10.41
CA LEU A 165 -13.57 -1.16 10.27
C LEU A 165 -13.81 -0.77 8.81
N THR A 166 -14.64 -1.54 8.12
CA THR A 166 -15.18 -1.14 6.82
C THR A 166 -16.37 -0.20 7.04
N ALA A 167 -16.33 0.96 6.37
CA ALA A 167 -17.52 1.78 6.19
C ALA A 167 -18.08 1.55 4.78
N THR A 168 -19.14 2.27 4.44
CA THR A 168 -19.67 2.36 3.08
C THR A 168 -19.43 3.78 2.57
N SER A 169 -18.63 3.91 1.51
CA SER A 169 -18.48 5.09 0.64
C SER A 169 -18.65 6.44 1.35
N ILE A 170 -17.69 6.79 2.22
CA ILE A 170 -17.68 8.05 2.97
C ILE A 170 -16.83 9.12 2.27
N SER A 171 -17.16 10.41 2.39
CA SER A 171 -16.30 11.49 1.90
C SER A 171 -15.14 11.76 2.88
N GLY A 172 -14.00 12.23 2.36
CA GLY A 172 -12.85 12.59 3.20
C GLY A 172 -13.18 13.65 4.27
N ARG A 173 -14.06 14.60 3.93
CA ARG A 173 -14.57 15.62 4.86
C ARG A 173 -15.41 14.99 5.98
N ASN A 174 -16.39 14.15 5.63
CA ASN A 174 -17.26 13.51 6.62
C ASN A 174 -16.43 12.61 7.56
N LEU A 175 -15.36 11.99 7.06
CA LEU A 175 -14.45 11.20 7.87
C LEU A 175 -13.61 12.07 8.83
N GLU A 176 -13.13 13.24 8.40
CA GLU A 176 -12.48 14.21 9.30
C GLU A 176 -13.46 14.75 10.38
N GLU A 177 -14.74 14.93 10.04
CA GLU A 177 -15.80 15.28 11.01
C GLU A 177 -16.06 14.13 12.02
N ILE A 178 -16.03 12.86 11.59
CA ILE A 178 -16.07 11.69 12.49
C ILE A 178 -14.83 11.62 13.39
N GLU A 179 -13.63 11.95 12.88
CA GLU A 179 -12.41 11.97 13.69
C GLU A 179 -12.44 13.05 14.78
N GLU A 180 -13.00 14.24 14.50
CA GLU A 180 -13.18 15.26 15.54
C GLU A 180 -14.23 14.84 16.56
N ASN A 181 -15.36 14.25 16.14
CA ASN A 181 -16.35 13.71 17.07
C ASN A 181 -15.78 12.59 17.95
N LEU A 182 -14.96 11.69 17.38
CA LEU A 182 -14.21 10.66 18.12
C LEU A 182 -13.26 11.30 19.13
N ARG A 183 -12.60 12.42 18.79
CA ARG A 183 -11.74 13.18 19.70
C ARG A 183 -12.52 13.71 20.90
N GLN A 184 -13.71 14.28 20.67
CA GLN A 184 -14.58 14.75 21.74
C GLN A 184 -15.07 13.61 22.64
N GLU A 185 -15.44 12.46 22.06
CA GLU A 185 -15.87 11.28 22.84
C GLU A 185 -14.74 10.69 23.70
N VAL A 186 -13.49 10.71 23.20
CA VAL A 186 -12.30 10.31 23.98
C VAL A 186 -12.05 11.23 25.17
N LEU A 187 -12.18 12.55 24.96
CA LEU A 187 -12.05 13.53 26.04
C LEU A 187 -13.16 13.36 27.09
N ALA A 188 -14.41 13.17 26.67
CA ALA A 188 -15.55 12.98 27.55
C ALA A 188 -15.54 11.61 28.28
N GLU A 189 -14.97 10.56 27.69
CA GLU A 189 -14.68 9.31 28.41
C GLU A 189 -13.58 9.49 29.45
N ALA A 190 -12.48 10.17 29.09
CA ALA A 190 -11.41 10.44 30.03
C ALA A 190 -11.90 11.29 31.24
N GLU A 191 -12.67 12.35 30.99
CA GLU A 191 -13.24 13.20 32.06
C GLU A 191 -14.09 12.41 33.06
N ARG A 192 -15.04 11.60 32.56
CA ARG A 192 -15.88 10.72 33.39
C ARG A 192 -15.06 9.70 34.18
N ASN A 193 -13.93 9.26 33.64
CA ASN A 193 -13.03 8.24 34.23
C ASN A 193 -11.84 8.85 35.00
N HIS A 194 -11.97 10.06 35.55
CA HIS A 194 -10.92 10.73 36.33
C HIS A 194 -9.59 10.92 35.55
N GLY A 195 -9.71 11.33 34.29
CA GLY A 195 -8.62 11.54 33.35
C GLY A 195 -8.11 10.27 32.66
N ARG A 196 -8.70 9.08 32.86
CA ARG A 196 -8.19 7.82 32.29
C ARG A 196 -8.96 7.34 31.07
N ILE A 197 -8.24 6.89 30.04
CA ILE A 197 -8.80 6.25 28.84
C ILE A 197 -8.28 4.82 28.70
N ALA A 198 -9.17 3.87 28.31
CA ALA A 198 -8.79 2.49 28.06
C ALA A 198 -8.38 2.27 26.58
N LEU A 199 -7.13 1.89 26.37
CA LEU A 199 -6.47 1.69 25.08
C LEU A 199 -6.00 0.24 24.94
N HIS A 200 -5.75 -0.23 23.71
CA HIS A 200 -5.32 -1.60 23.45
C HIS A 200 -4.02 -1.65 22.63
N ASP A 201 -3.09 -2.52 23.03
CA ASP A 201 -1.88 -2.85 22.27
C ASP A 201 -1.90 -4.32 21.84
N GLU A 202 -1.21 -4.61 20.73
CA GLU A 202 -1.06 -5.94 20.16
C GLU A 202 0.36 -6.47 20.38
N SER A 203 0.49 -7.72 20.83
CA SER A 203 1.77 -8.44 20.90
C SER A 203 2.04 -9.24 19.62
N ALA A 204 3.28 -9.71 19.43
CA ALA A 204 3.72 -10.38 18.20
C ALA A 204 3.02 -11.73 17.91
N ASP A 205 2.28 -12.27 18.87
CA ASP A 205 1.42 -13.45 18.75
C ASP A 205 -0.07 -13.09 18.50
N GLY A 206 -0.38 -11.83 18.21
CA GLY A 206 -1.72 -11.33 17.91
C GLY A 206 -2.64 -11.17 19.14
N ARG A 207 -2.12 -11.38 20.37
CA ARG A 207 -2.89 -11.13 21.60
C ARG A 207 -3.04 -9.63 21.83
N LEU A 208 -4.18 -9.25 22.38
CA LEU A 208 -4.46 -7.87 22.76
C LEU A 208 -4.38 -7.71 24.27
N THR A 209 -3.81 -6.58 24.68
CA THR A 209 -3.71 -6.17 26.07
C THR A 209 -4.38 -4.81 26.24
N GLN A 210 -5.30 -4.69 27.19
CA GLN A 210 -5.84 -3.39 27.58
C GLN A 210 -4.86 -2.70 28.53
N ARG A 211 -4.62 -1.41 28.31
CA ARG A 211 -3.96 -0.51 29.26
C ARG A 211 -4.85 0.69 29.54
N GLU A 212 -4.75 1.23 30.75
CA GLU A 212 -5.26 2.56 31.06
C GLU A 212 -4.14 3.59 30.85
N LEU A 213 -4.50 4.75 30.30
CA LEU A 213 -3.61 5.90 30.15
C LEU A 213 -4.23 7.10 30.85
N LEU A 214 -3.47 7.77 31.72
CA LEU A 214 -3.83 9.10 32.19
C LEU A 214 -3.61 10.08 31.04
N LEU A 215 -4.70 10.69 30.58
CA LEU A 215 -4.78 11.45 29.34
C LEU A 215 -4.49 12.93 29.60
N ASP A 216 -3.59 13.49 28.81
CA ASP A 216 -3.42 14.94 28.66
C ASP A 216 -4.33 15.42 27.50
N PRO A 217 -5.35 16.25 27.76
CA PRO A 217 -6.27 16.75 26.73
C PRO A 217 -5.59 17.48 25.57
N GLU A 218 -4.46 18.16 25.81
CA GLU A 218 -3.73 18.90 24.76
C GLU A 218 -3.02 17.95 23.79
N ARG A 219 -2.80 16.70 24.19
CA ARG A 219 -2.07 15.67 23.45
C ARG A 219 -2.99 14.68 22.73
N VAL A 220 -4.30 14.99 22.67
CA VAL A 220 -5.31 14.27 21.89
C VAL A 220 -5.65 15.07 20.63
N GLN A 221 -5.30 14.54 19.46
CA GLN A 221 -5.38 15.30 18.19
C GLN A 221 -5.94 14.44 17.04
N THR A 222 -6.71 15.07 16.14
CA THR A 222 -7.04 14.48 14.83
C THR A 222 -5.87 14.61 13.86
N PRO A 223 -5.81 13.80 12.77
CA PRO A 223 -4.86 14.00 11.68
C PRO A 223 -4.88 15.44 11.14
N ARG A 224 -6.08 16.02 10.94
CA ARG A 224 -6.25 17.41 10.48
C ARG A 224 -5.56 18.40 11.42
N GLN A 225 -5.83 18.33 12.72
CA GLN A 225 -5.20 19.21 13.73
C GLN A 225 -3.67 19.09 13.74
N ILE A 226 -3.13 17.90 13.52
CA ILE A 226 -1.67 17.69 13.45
C ILE A 226 -1.09 18.37 12.22
N PHE A 227 -1.65 18.16 11.03
CA PHE A 227 -1.16 18.83 9.83
C PHE A 227 -1.31 20.36 9.91
N ASP A 228 -2.33 20.85 10.62
CA ASP A 228 -2.51 22.28 10.86
C ASP A 228 -1.45 22.84 11.83
N SER A 229 -1.10 22.10 12.89
CA SER A 229 0.05 22.39 13.76
C SER A 229 1.38 22.36 13.00
N LEU A 230 1.63 21.34 12.18
CA LEU A 230 2.85 21.24 11.38
C LEU A 230 3.00 22.45 10.44
N ARG A 231 1.91 22.94 9.85
CA ARG A 231 1.95 24.18 9.05
C ARG A 231 2.31 25.41 9.88
N SER A 232 1.84 25.54 11.12
CA SER A 232 2.24 26.66 12.00
C SER A 232 3.67 26.53 12.52
N GLU A 233 4.19 25.31 12.65
CA GLU A 233 5.59 24.99 12.94
C GLU A 233 6.55 25.24 11.74
N GLY A 234 6.03 25.68 10.58
CA GLY A 234 6.82 25.99 9.39
C GLY A 234 7.06 24.82 8.42
N TYR A 235 6.40 23.68 8.62
CA TYR A 235 6.38 22.61 7.62
C TYR A 235 5.49 23.00 6.44
N ARG A 236 6.00 22.83 5.23
CA ARG A 236 5.31 23.23 3.99
C ARG A 236 4.57 22.03 3.43
N VAL A 237 3.36 21.79 3.91
CA VAL A 237 2.54 20.61 3.55
C VAL A 237 1.08 20.97 3.33
N SER A 238 0.46 20.44 2.27
CA SER A 238 -1.00 20.34 2.13
C SER A 238 -1.45 18.93 2.50
N TYR A 239 -2.55 18.81 3.24
CA TYR A 239 -3.06 17.51 3.73
C TYR A 239 -4.47 17.24 3.23
N HIS A 240 -4.65 16.09 2.58
CA HIS A 240 -5.91 15.61 2.02
C HIS A 240 -6.24 14.19 2.47
N ARG A 241 -7.53 13.93 2.66
CA ARG A 241 -8.10 12.64 3.05
C ARG A 241 -8.91 12.08 1.88
N VAL A 242 -8.50 10.94 1.33
CA VAL A 242 -9.19 10.24 0.23
C VAL A 242 -9.51 8.82 0.73
N PRO A 243 -10.66 8.60 1.35
CA PRO A 243 -10.93 7.39 2.14
C PRO A 243 -11.21 6.17 1.24
N ILE A 244 -10.17 5.40 0.95
CA ILE A 244 -10.31 4.12 0.24
C ILE A 244 -10.51 3.00 1.27
N SER A 245 -11.57 2.20 1.08
CA SER A 245 -11.82 0.99 1.88
C SER A 245 -10.62 0.05 1.85
N ASP A 246 -10.32 -0.59 2.98
CA ASP A 246 -9.15 -1.45 3.05
C ASP A 246 -9.26 -2.68 2.13
N GLU A 247 -8.14 -2.99 1.49
CA GLU A 247 -7.94 -4.12 0.56
C GLU A 247 -8.90 -4.22 -0.66
N LYS A 248 -9.90 -3.34 -0.78
CA LYS A 248 -10.75 -3.14 -1.97
C LYS A 248 -10.09 -2.33 -3.08
N ALA A 249 -10.71 -2.29 -4.26
CA ALA A 249 -10.42 -1.31 -5.29
C ALA A 249 -10.84 0.11 -4.84
N PRO A 250 -10.18 1.19 -5.30
CA PRO A 250 -10.73 2.54 -5.19
C PRO A 250 -12.02 2.63 -6.00
N GLU A 251 -13.02 3.34 -5.48
CA GLU A 251 -14.23 3.64 -6.23
C GLU A 251 -13.92 4.71 -7.32
N PRO A 252 -14.65 4.79 -8.45
CA PRO A 252 -14.30 5.73 -9.51
C PRO A 252 -14.18 7.20 -9.09
N GLN A 253 -14.92 7.66 -8.07
CA GLN A 253 -14.75 9.01 -7.54
C GLN A 253 -13.44 9.23 -6.75
N ASP A 254 -12.79 8.17 -6.25
CA ASP A 254 -11.47 8.27 -5.64
C ASP A 254 -10.41 8.61 -6.70
N PHE A 255 -10.54 8.06 -7.91
CA PHE A 255 -9.70 8.42 -9.04
C PHE A 255 -9.91 9.89 -9.46
N ASP A 256 -11.15 10.39 -9.45
CA ASP A 256 -11.44 11.80 -9.74
C ASP A 256 -10.76 12.74 -8.73
N GLU A 257 -10.89 12.44 -7.44
CA GLU A 257 -10.26 13.22 -6.37
C GLU A 257 -8.72 13.15 -6.46
N LEU A 258 -8.15 11.97 -6.75
CA LEU A 258 -6.71 11.82 -6.95
C LEU A 258 -6.23 12.58 -8.20
N VAL A 259 -6.94 12.53 -9.32
CA VAL A 259 -6.63 13.35 -10.51
C VAL A 259 -6.69 14.83 -10.16
N ARG A 260 -7.74 15.29 -9.47
CA ARG A 260 -7.90 16.69 -9.03
C ARG A 260 -6.74 17.16 -8.14
N LEU A 261 -6.21 16.28 -7.30
CA LEU A 261 -5.08 16.58 -6.42
C LEU A 261 -3.73 16.55 -7.14
N LEU A 262 -3.56 15.71 -8.17
CA LEU A 262 -2.26 15.41 -8.77
C LEU A 262 -2.00 16.12 -10.11
N LYS A 263 -3.04 16.42 -10.90
CA LYS A 263 -2.88 16.84 -12.31
C LYS A 263 -2.19 18.19 -12.53
N ASP A 264 -2.19 19.05 -11.51
CA ASP A 264 -1.65 20.41 -11.60
C ASP A 264 -0.39 20.61 -10.74
N GLN A 265 0.14 19.55 -10.10
CA GLN A 265 1.31 19.65 -9.21
C GLN A 265 2.62 19.89 -9.99
N PRO A 266 3.52 20.79 -9.55
CA PRO A 266 4.86 20.89 -10.09
C PRO A 266 5.63 19.55 -10.03
N PRO A 267 6.48 19.19 -11.03
CA PRO A 267 7.20 17.91 -11.06
C PRO A 267 8.04 17.61 -9.81
N GLU A 268 8.60 18.66 -9.21
CA GLU A 268 9.42 18.64 -8.00
C GLU A 268 8.61 18.49 -6.70
N THR A 269 7.28 18.55 -6.75
CA THR A 269 6.39 18.46 -5.58
C THR A 269 6.48 17.07 -4.95
N PRO A 270 6.96 16.95 -3.69
CA PRO A 270 6.94 15.68 -2.99
C PRO A 270 5.49 15.27 -2.68
N ARG A 271 5.11 14.08 -3.13
CA ARG A 271 3.74 13.54 -3.01
C ARG A 271 3.79 12.28 -2.16
N ILE A 272 3.15 12.35 -1.01
CA ILE A 272 3.33 11.41 0.10
C ILE A 272 2.01 10.69 0.36
N PHE A 273 1.99 9.39 0.12
CA PHE A 273 0.81 8.54 0.27
C PHE A 273 0.92 7.69 1.53
N ASN A 274 -0.10 7.71 2.39
CA ASN A 274 -0.16 6.78 3.52
C ASN A 274 -1.49 6.02 3.60
N CYS A 275 -1.43 4.79 4.11
CA CYS A 275 -2.58 4.07 4.66
C CYS A 275 -2.21 3.51 6.05
N GLN A 276 -2.87 2.46 6.55
CA GLN A 276 -2.49 1.82 7.81
C GLN A 276 -1.08 1.19 7.73
N ALA A 277 -0.90 0.15 6.91
CA ALA A 277 0.37 -0.59 6.82
C ALA A 277 1.31 -0.10 5.69
N GLY A 278 0.86 0.85 4.87
CA GLY A 278 1.63 1.34 3.73
C GLY A 278 1.70 0.40 2.52
N ARG A 279 0.92 -0.69 2.54
CA ARG A 279 0.86 -1.76 1.52
C ARG A 279 -0.11 -1.39 0.39
N GLY A 280 -1.19 -2.15 0.20
CA GLY A 280 -2.13 -2.04 -0.93
C GLY A 280 -2.53 -0.62 -1.30
N ARG A 281 -3.35 0.04 -0.46
CA ARG A 281 -3.86 1.40 -0.70
C ARG A 281 -2.75 2.41 -1.06
N THR A 282 -1.65 2.43 -0.30
CA THR A 282 -0.50 3.30 -0.59
C THR A 282 0.16 3.01 -1.93
N THR A 283 0.43 1.74 -2.26
CA THR A 283 0.97 1.38 -3.58
C THR A 283 0.01 1.80 -4.69
N THR A 284 -1.31 1.61 -4.52
CA THR A 284 -2.31 2.07 -5.49
C THR A 284 -2.23 3.59 -5.73
N GLY A 285 -2.13 4.40 -4.67
CA GLY A 285 -1.97 5.86 -4.79
C GLY A 285 -0.68 6.27 -5.52
N MET A 286 0.44 5.59 -5.24
CA MET A 286 1.72 5.84 -5.93
C MET A 286 1.64 5.46 -7.43
N VAL A 287 1.01 4.33 -7.75
CA VAL A 287 0.78 3.89 -9.15
C VAL A 287 -0.10 4.89 -9.90
N ILE A 288 -1.21 5.35 -9.29
CA ILE A 288 -2.09 6.38 -9.86
C ILE A 288 -1.31 7.67 -10.14
N ALA A 289 -0.45 8.11 -9.21
CA ALA A 289 0.34 9.33 -9.38
C ALA A 289 1.41 9.21 -10.48
N ASP A 290 2.08 8.06 -10.61
CA ASP A 290 3.04 7.82 -11.69
C ASP A 290 2.36 7.76 -13.06
N LEU A 291 1.17 7.15 -13.15
CA LEU A 291 0.37 7.16 -14.38
C LEU A 291 -0.06 8.60 -14.75
N VAL A 292 -0.51 9.41 -13.78
CA VAL A 292 -0.83 10.84 -14.00
C VAL A 292 0.42 11.60 -14.48
N ASP A 293 1.58 11.39 -13.87
CA ASP A 293 2.85 12.01 -14.32
C ASP A 293 3.21 11.59 -15.75
N GLN A 294 3.07 10.31 -16.10
CA GLN A 294 3.32 9.81 -17.46
C GLN A 294 2.37 10.47 -18.48
N ALA A 295 1.09 10.63 -18.14
CA ALA A 295 0.09 11.26 -18.99
C ALA A 295 0.40 12.75 -19.24
N ARG A 296 0.65 13.51 -18.16
CA ARG A 296 0.98 14.95 -18.21
C ARG A 296 2.26 15.25 -18.97
N THR A 297 3.27 14.40 -18.83
CA THR A 297 4.57 14.57 -19.51
C THR A 297 4.55 14.05 -20.95
N GLY A 298 3.39 13.66 -21.48
CA GLY A 298 3.27 13.10 -22.83
C GLY A 298 4.09 11.83 -23.02
N ARG A 299 4.48 11.13 -21.94
CA ARG A 299 5.22 9.86 -21.98
C ARG A 299 4.28 8.66 -22.11
N LEU A 300 3.03 8.81 -21.66
CA LEU A 300 2.02 7.77 -21.78
C LEU A 300 1.76 7.46 -23.26
N ALA A 301 1.41 8.44 -24.11
CA ALA A 301 1.10 8.17 -25.52
C ALA A 301 2.24 7.49 -26.32
N PRO A 302 3.53 7.88 -26.23
CA PRO A 302 4.63 7.16 -26.88
C PRO A 302 4.94 5.80 -26.24
N VAL A 303 4.73 5.64 -24.93
CA VAL A 303 4.73 4.30 -24.32
C VAL A 303 3.63 3.47 -24.97
N LEU A 304 2.45 4.04 -25.21
CA LEU A 304 1.36 3.32 -25.85
C LEU A 304 1.70 2.98 -27.32
N GLU A 305 2.06 3.97 -28.14
CA GLU A 305 2.42 3.78 -29.56
C GLU A 305 3.56 2.77 -29.76
N ALA A 306 4.63 2.85 -28.96
CA ALA A 306 5.78 1.93 -29.06
C ALA A 306 5.44 0.47 -28.68
N LEU A 307 4.32 0.26 -27.97
CA LEU A 307 3.83 -1.04 -27.56
C LEU A 307 2.79 -1.61 -28.51
N ALA A 308 1.96 -0.76 -29.14
CA ALA A 308 1.08 -1.15 -30.24
C ALA A 308 1.84 -1.72 -31.46
N VAL A 309 3.11 -1.34 -31.65
CA VAL A 309 3.96 -1.78 -32.77
C VAL A 309 4.76 -3.06 -32.46
N ARG A 310 4.84 -3.49 -31.20
CA ARG A 310 5.46 -4.78 -30.85
C ARG A 310 4.42 -5.90 -30.95
N PRO A 311 4.73 -7.05 -31.58
CA PRO A 311 4.03 -8.29 -31.24
C PRO A 311 4.18 -8.44 -29.72
N LEU A 312 3.06 -8.60 -29.00
CA LEU A 312 3.04 -8.67 -27.54
C LEU A 312 4.04 -9.74 -27.08
N LEU A 313 5.24 -9.30 -26.73
CA LEU A 313 6.31 -10.21 -26.37
C LEU A 313 5.86 -10.86 -25.08
N GLN A 314 5.66 -12.17 -25.18
CA GLN A 314 5.30 -13.05 -24.10
C GLN A 314 6.46 -13.02 -23.10
N GLU A 315 6.45 -12.01 -22.23
CA GLU A 315 7.28 -11.94 -21.03
C GLU A 315 6.84 -13.11 -20.17
N HIS A 316 7.52 -14.23 -20.38
CA HIS A 316 7.38 -15.42 -19.57
C HIS A 316 7.78 -15.03 -18.15
N PHE A 317 6.78 -14.82 -17.29
CA PHE A 317 6.95 -14.82 -15.84
C PHE A 317 7.20 -16.28 -15.38
N GLU A 318 8.30 -16.84 -15.87
CA GLU A 318 8.85 -18.12 -15.41
C GLU A 318 9.38 -17.98 -13.98
N ASP A 319 9.39 -19.12 -13.28
CA ASP A 319 10.12 -19.35 -12.02
C ASP A 319 9.74 -18.54 -10.77
N ALA A 320 8.44 -18.55 -10.45
CA ALA A 320 8.00 -18.66 -9.04
C ALA A 320 6.61 -19.30 -8.88
N THR A 321 5.67 -19.01 -9.79
CA THR A 321 4.24 -19.34 -9.59
C THR A 321 3.78 -20.65 -10.24
N GLY A 322 4.63 -21.33 -11.01
CA GLY A 322 4.26 -22.58 -11.73
C GLY A 322 3.15 -22.36 -12.77
N GLY A 323 3.31 -21.37 -13.66
CA GLY A 323 2.35 -21.05 -14.73
C GLY A 323 1.07 -20.32 -14.30
N LYS A 324 0.71 -20.38 -13.01
CA LYS A 324 -0.52 -19.80 -12.44
C LYS A 324 -0.72 -18.29 -12.73
N TYR A 325 0.33 -17.48 -12.73
CA TYR A 325 0.24 -16.04 -13.02
C TYR A 325 -0.04 -15.72 -14.50
N THR A 326 0.37 -16.59 -15.43
CA THR A 326 0.06 -16.44 -16.87
C THR A 326 -1.44 -16.44 -17.09
N SER A 327 -2.17 -17.38 -16.47
CA SER A 327 -3.64 -17.44 -16.56
C SER A 327 -4.33 -16.18 -16.03
N LEU A 328 -3.77 -15.50 -15.02
CA LEU A 328 -4.29 -14.21 -14.56
C LEU A 328 -4.05 -13.08 -15.57
N GLN A 329 -2.91 -13.09 -16.26
CA GLN A 329 -2.67 -12.15 -17.36
C GLN A 329 -3.54 -12.46 -18.58
N ASP A 330 -3.82 -13.73 -18.87
CA ASP A 330 -4.71 -14.12 -19.96
C ASP A 330 -6.15 -13.64 -19.68
N VAL A 331 -6.63 -13.87 -18.45
CA VAL A 331 -7.87 -13.28 -17.92
C VAL A 331 -7.84 -11.76 -18.09
N ALA A 332 -6.86 -11.06 -17.51
CA ALA A 332 -6.70 -9.62 -17.64
C ALA A 332 -6.77 -9.12 -19.08
N ARG A 333 -5.97 -9.69 -19.98
CA ARG A 333 -5.92 -9.32 -21.40
C ARG A 333 -7.24 -9.57 -22.13
N SER A 334 -8.04 -10.55 -21.69
CA SER A 334 -9.41 -10.75 -22.21
C SER A 334 -10.45 -9.74 -21.71
N LEU A 335 -10.12 -8.87 -20.73
CA LEU A 335 -11.04 -7.89 -20.16
C LEU A 335 -10.90 -6.49 -20.76
N SER A 336 -9.84 -6.23 -21.53
CA SER A 336 -9.64 -4.95 -22.20
C SER A 336 -9.01 -5.15 -23.58
N ASP A 337 -9.75 -4.73 -24.61
CA ASP A 337 -9.35 -4.67 -26.01
C ASP A 337 -8.24 -3.62 -26.28
N ASP A 338 -7.71 -2.99 -25.24
CA ASP A 338 -6.51 -2.16 -25.24
C ASP A 338 -5.36 -2.88 -24.50
N PRO A 339 -4.52 -3.66 -25.23
CA PRO A 339 -3.31 -4.30 -24.69
C PRO A 339 -2.26 -3.31 -24.19
N VAL A 340 -2.44 -2.03 -24.53
CA VAL A 340 -1.43 -1.01 -24.46
C VAL A 340 -1.53 -0.27 -23.13
N SER A 341 -2.75 0.14 -22.75
CA SER A 341 -3.06 0.63 -21.40
C SER A 341 -2.80 -0.44 -20.33
N HIS A 342 -2.96 -1.73 -20.67
CA HIS A 342 -2.52 -2.84 -19.82
C HIS A 342 -1.04 -2.73 -19.46
N GLN A 343 -0.17 -2.60 -20.46
CA GLN A 343 1.27 -2.59 -20.23
C GLN A 343 1.78 -1.29 -19.60
N ALA A 344 1.07 -0.16 -19.80
CA ALA A 344 1.31 1.06 -19.04
C ALA A 344 1.02 0.87 -17.54
N ALA A 345 -0.12 0.27 -17.20
CA ALA A 345 -0.48 -0.06 -15.81
C ALA A 345 0.48 -1.09 -15.20
N ASP A 346 0.85 -2.14 -15.93
CA ASP A 346 1.84 -3.14 -15.48
C ASP A 346 3.18 -2.50 -15.10
N ARG A 347 3.74 -1.65 -15.98
CA ARG A 347 5.01 -0.94 -15.74
C ARG A 347 4.91 0.01 -14.55
N ALA A 348 3.79 0.69 -14.38
CA ALA A 348 3.56 1.54 -13.21
C ALA A 348 3.51 0.69 -11.93
N ILE A 349 2.80 -0.45 -11.92
CA ILE A 349 2.75 -1.34 -10.76
C ILE A 349 4.14 -1.87 -10.40
N ASP A 350 4.92 -2.31 -11.38
CA ASP A 350 6.25 -2.87 -11.15
C ASP A 350 7.23 -1.82 -10.59
N ARG A 351 7.08 -0.52 -10.95
CA ARG A 351 7.85 0.59 -10.34
C ARG A 351 7.60 0.79 -8.84
N PHE A 352 6.49 0.30 -8.29
CA PHE A 352 6.11 0.46 -6.86
C PHE A 352 5.95 -0.88 -6.12
N ASP A 353 6.45 -1.97 -6.69
CA ASP A 353 6.15 -3.32 -6.21
C ASP A 353 6.90 -3.76 -4.95
N HIS A 354 8.00 -3.05 -4.61
CA HIS A 354 8.87 -3.09 -3.42
C HIS A 354 8.28 -3.65 -2.10
N LEU A 355 6.99 -3.45 -1.87
CA LEU A 355 6.27 -3.89 -0.67
C LEU A 355 5.11 -4.85 -0.96
N GLN A 356 4.48 -4.71 -2.13
CA GLN A 356 3.42 -5.57 -2.64
C GLN A 356 3.23 -5.26 -4.13
N ASN A 357 3.51 -6.24 -5.01
CA ASN A 357 3.12 -6.14 -6.41
C ASN A 357 1.60 -6.35 -6.52
N LEU A 358 0.86 -5.32 -6.96
CA LEU A 358 -0.62 -5.36 -6.95
C LEU A 358 -1.19 -6.48 -7.83
N ARG A 359 -0.46 -6.90 -8.88
CA ARG A 359 -0.86 -8.00 -9.78
C ARG A 359 -0.64 -9.37 -9.14
N ARG A 360 0.50 -9.55 -8.46
CA ARG A 360 0.82 -10.81 -7.75
C ARG A 360 0.01 -11.00 -6.48
N ALA A 361 -0.46 -9.92 -5.85
CA ALA A 361 -1.26 -10.01 -4.63
C ALA A 361 -2.64 -10.67 -4.82
N VAL A 362 -3.14 -10.77 -6.06
CA VAL A 362 -4.31 -11.59 -6.45
C VAL A 362 -4.07 -13.09 -6.14
N LEU A 363 -2.81 -13.54 -6.09
CA LEU A 363 -2.43 -14.95 -5.86
C LEU A 363 -2.53 -15.37 -4.38
N ASP A 364 -2.55 -14.40 -3.46
CA ASP A 364 -2.51 -14.66 -2.03
C ASP A 364 -3.87 -15.18 -1.53
N ARG A 365 -3.92 -16.39 -0.98
CA ARG A 365 -5.13 -16.89 -0.29
C ARG A 365 -5.46 -16.05 0.94
N ALA A 366 -6.74 -15.96 1.30
CA ALA A 366 -7.12 -15.50 2.63
C ALA A 366 -6.70 -16.57 3.67
N PRO A 367 -6.39 -16.20 4.92
CA PRO A 367 -6.11 -17.17 5.96
C PRO A 367 -7.40 -17.87 6.39
N ASP A 368 -7.27 -19.06 6.99
CA ASP A 368 -8.40 -19.89 7.42
C ASP A 368 -9.24 -19.28 8.57
N SER A 369 -8.83 -18.11 9.08
CA SER A 369 -9.27 -17.37 10.27
C SER A 369 -10.57 -16.54 10.24
N GLY A 370 -11.24 -16.42 9.09
CA GLY A 370 -12.11 -15.27 8.77
C GLY A 370 -13.38 -15.10 9.65
N PRO A 371 -13.83 -13.85 9.91
CA PRO A 371 -15.08 -13.57 10.64
C PRO A 371 -16.35 -13.67 9.78
N TYR A 372 -16.20 -13.83 8.46
CA TYR A 372 -17.30 -13.93 7.49
C TYR A 372 -16.97 -14.99 6.43
N GLY A 373 -17.84 -16.00 6.31
CA GLY A 373 -17.75 -17.04 5.30
C GLY A 373 -16.68 -18.11 5.56
N SER A 374 -16.58 -19.06 4.62
CA SER A 374 -15.50 -20.04 4.59
C SER A 374 -14.17 -19.40 4.15
N PRO A 375 -13.01 -20.03 4.43
CA PRO A 375 -11.72 -19.58 3.91
C PRO A 375 -11.69 -19.45 2.38
N GLU A 376 -12.46 -20.29 1.69
CA GLU A 376 -12.63 -20.28 0.22
C GLU A 376 -13.45 -19.07 -0.23
N GLU A 377 -14.56 -18.75 0.44
CA GLU A 377 -15.37 -17.55 0.18
C GLU A 377 -14.58 -16.26 0.42
N ALA A 378 -13.84 -16.17 1.54
CA ALA A 378 -12.97 -15.04 1.85
C ALA A 378 -11.81 -14.89 0.83
N THR A 379 -11.22 -16.02 0.42
CA THR A 379 -10.19 -16.09 -0.63
C THR A 379 -10.74 -15.61 -1.97
N ARG A 380 -11.96 -16.03 -2.34
CA ARG A 380 -12.65 -15.63 -3.56
C ARG A 380 -13.05 -14.14 -3.57
N ALA A 381 -13.55 -13.63 -2.45
CA ALA A 381 -13.87 -12.20 -2.28
C ALA A 381 -12.61 -11.34 -2.42
N ARG A 382 -11.50 -11.71 -1.76
CA ARG A 382 -10.22 -11.01 -1.91
C ARG A 382 -9.68 -11.08 -3.34
N GLY A 383 -9.74 -12.24 -3.99
CA GLY A 383 -9.35 -12.39 -5.39
C GLY A 383 -10.12 -11.43 -6.31
N ARG A 384 -11.43 -11.29 -6.08
CA ARG A 384 -12.30 -10.31 -6.76
C ARG A 384 -11.84 -8.87 -6.53
N ASP A 385 -11.67 -8.44 -5.28
CA ASP A 385 -11.28 -7.07 -4.93
C ASP A 385 -9.94 -6.65 -5.56
N PHE A 386 -8.97 -7.56 -5.61
CA PHE A 386 -7.67 -7.31 -6.23
C PHE A 386 -7.72 -7.31 -7.77
N LEU A 387 -8.53 -8.19 -8.37
CA LEU A 387 -8.78 -8.19 -9.82
C LEU A 387 -9.47 -6.90 -10.27
N GLU A 388 -10.48 -6.45 -9.53
CA GLU A 388 -11.20 -5.20 -9.77
C GLU A 388 -10.26 -3.99 -9.68
N ARG A 389 -9.41 -3.94 -8.65
CA ARG A 389 -8.37 -2.90 -8.52
C ARG A 389 -7.44 -2.86 -9.74
N TYR A 390 -6.94 -4.01 -10.17
CA TYR A 390 -6.06 -4.08 -11.32
C TYR A 390 -6.77 -3.63 -12.61
N PHE A 391 -8.00 -4.10 -12.83
CA PHE A 391 -8.81 -3.70 -13.98
C PHE A 391 -9.09 -2.20 -14.02
N LEU A 392 -9.44 -1.59 -12.88
CA LEU A 392 -9.63 -0.14 -12.80
C LEU A 392 -8.34 0.64 -13.04
N LEU A 393 -7.16 0.15 -12.62
CA LEU A 393 -5.87 0.78 -12.95
C LEU A 393 -5.57 0.75 -14.46
N VAL A 394 -5.88 -0.35 -15.15
CA VAL A 394 -5.76 -0.46 -16.63
C VAL A 394 -6.69 0.54 -17.32
N ARG A 395 -7.96 0.59 -16.91
CA ARG A 395 -8.96 1.50 -17.47
C ARG A 395 -8.67 2.96 -17.14
N PHE A 396 -8.05 3.22 -15.99
CA PHE A 396 -7.55 4.55 -15.64
C PHE A 396 -6.36 4.97 -16.51
N ALA A 397 -5.45 4.07 -16.87
CA ALA A 397 -4.39 4.37 -17.85
C ALA A 397 -4.99 4.75 -19.23
N GLN A 398 -6.03 4.03 -19.69
CA GLN A 398 -6.76 4.37 -20.91
C GLN A 398 -7.42 5.76 -20.82
N TYR A 399 -8.17 6.01 -19.74
CA TYR A 399 -8.77 7.31 -19.43
C TYR A 399 -7.75 8.45 -19.48
N LEU A 400 -6.57 8.26 -18.87
CA LEU A 400 -5.51 9.28 -18.85
C LEU A 400 -4.97 9.57 -20.25
N ALA A 401 -4.87 8.56 -21.13
CA ALA A 401 -4.43 8.77 -22.51
C ALA A 401 -5.44 9.60 -23.31
N GLU A 402 -6.74 9.36 -23.12
CA GLU A 402 -7.82 10.08 -23.80
C GLU A 402 -8.07 11.48 -23.23
N GLN A 403 -7.99 11.65 -21.91
CA GLN A 403 -8.47 12.84 -21.20
C GLN A 403 -7.34 13.76 -20.69
N SER A 404 -6.10 13.31 -20.56
CA SER A 404 -4.98 14.23 -20.29
C SER A 404 -4.79 15.28 -21.40
N PRO A 405 -4.85 14.95 -22.71
CA PRO A 405 -4.69 15.94 -23.78
C PRO A 405 -5.78 17.01 -23.85
N ASN A 406 -6.98 16.71 -23.32
CA ASN A 406 -8.12 17.64 -23.32
C ASN A 406 -8.32 18.39 -21.99
N GLY A 407 -7.34 18.31 -21.07
CA GLY A 407 -7.39 19.01 -19.78
C GLY A 407 -8.27 18.36 -18.72
N TYR A 408 -8.62 17.08 -18.91
CA TYR A 408 -9.57 16.31 -18.11
C TYR A 408 -10.99 16.90 -18.22
N ALA A 409 -11.45 17.11 -19.45
CA ALA A 409 -12.78 17.65 -19.75
C ALA A 409 -13.92 16.76 -19.22
N GLN A 410 -13.65 15.46 -19.04
CA GLN A 410 -14.53 14.50 -18.42
C GLN A 410 -13.86 13.86 -17.19
N PRO A 411 -14.55 13.75 -16.04
CA PRO A 411 -14.06 12.98 -14.90
C PRO A 411 -14.07 11.47 -15.21
N PHE A 412 -13.22 10.70 -14.53
CA PHE A 412 -13.16 9.24 -14.63
C PHE A 412 -14.52 8.62 -14.32
N THR A 413 -15.25 9.05 -13.28
CA THR A 413 -16.63 8.57 -13.02
C THR A 413 -17.53 8.64 -14.25
N ALA A 414 -17.56 9.78 -14.95
CA ALA A 414 -18.42 9.98 -16.11
C ALA A 414 -17.89 9.26 -17.37
N TRP A 415 -16.57 9.22 -17.57
CA TRP A 415 -15.95 8.48 -18.68
C TRP A 415 -16.22 6.98 -18.53
N VAL A 416 -15.98 6.46 -17.33
CA VAL A 416 -16.03 5.03 -17.04
C VAL A 416 -17.46 4.48 -17.07
N ALA A 417 -18.46 5.31 -16.74
CA ALA A 417 -19.88 5.00 -16.91
C ALA A 417 -20.33 4.95 -18.38
N GLN A 418 -19.60 5.59 -19.31
CA GLN A 418 -19.89 5.56 -20.75
C GLN A 418 -19.22 4.38 -21.47
N GLN A 419 -18.26 3.70 -20.84
CA GLN A 419 -17.61 2.53 -21.41
C GLN A 419 -18.51 1.28 -21.29
N PRO A 420 -19.06 0.74 -22.40
CA PRO A 420 -19.87 -0.47 -22.33
C PRO A 420 -18.98 -1.64 -21.90
N GLY A 421 -19.32 -2.24 -20.76
CA GLY A 421 -18.54 -3.34 -20.17
C GLY A 421 -17.96 -3.05 -18.78
N LEU A 422 -17.88 -1.79 -18.34
CA LEU A 422 -17.25 -1.49 -17.04
C LEU A 422 -18.16 -1.68 -15.81
N TYR A 423 -19.48 -1.56 -15.98
CA TYR A 423 -20.48 -1.94 -14.95
C TYR A 423 -21.28 -3.20 -15.30
N ASN A 424 -21.29 -3.59 -16.59
CA ASN A 424 -21.54 -4.99 -16.98
C ASN A 424 -20.34 -5.90 -16.63
N SER A 425 -19.32 -5.35 -15.98
CA SER A 425 -18.14 -6.03 -15.50
C SER A 425 -18.43 -7.08 -14.43
N LEU A 426 -19.60 -7.09 -13.79
CA LEU A 426 -19.95 -8.14 -12.84
C LEU A 426 -19.79 -9.53 -13.45
N GLU A 427 -20.31 -9.77 -14.66
CA GLU A 427 -20.10 -11.06 -15.34
C GLU A 427 -18.64 -11.33 -15.71
N LEU A 428 -17.89 -10.30 -16.11
CA LEU A 428 -16.51 -10.42 -16.57
C LEU A 428 -15.53 -10.63 -15.41
N LEU A 429 -15.76 -9.91 -14.30
CA LEU A 429 -15.10 -10.07 -13.02
C LEU A 429 -15.49 -11.40 -12.39
N GLU A 430 -16.75 -11.85 -12.50
CA GLU A 430 -17.14 -13.20 -12.09
C GLU A 430 -16.51 -14.28 -12.97
N LYS A 431 -16.42 -14.10 -14.29
CA LYS A 431 -15.66 -14.99 -15.19
C LYS A 431 -14.18 -15.03 -14.81
N ALA A 432 -13.57 -13.87 -14.54
CA ALA A 432 -12.18 -13.74 -14.09
C ALA A 432 -11.95 -14.44 -12.73
N VAL A 433 -12.83 -14.20 -11.76
CA VAL A 433 -12.82 -14.82 -10.43
C VAL A 433 -13.09 -16.31 -10.51
N ASN A 434 -13.96 -16.78 -11.41
CA ASN A 434 -14.21 -18.20 -11.65
C ASN A 434 -13.00 -18.89 -12.29
N LEU A 435 -12.40 -18.30 -13.33
CA LEU A 435 -11.18 -18.81 -13.97
C LEU A 435 -10.01 -18.87 -13.00
N TRP A 436 -9.83 -17.81 -12.19
CA TRP A 436 -8.89 -17.80 -11.09
C TRP A 436 -9.23 -18.91 -10.08
N HIS A 437 -10.48 -19.01 -9.61
CA HIS A 437 -10.86 -20.05 -8.66
C HIS A 437 -10.55 -21.45 -9.18
N SER A 438 -10.87 -21.75 -10.45
CA SER A 438 -10.54 -23.04 -11.07
C SER A 438 -9.03 -23.30 -11.20
N ALA A 439 -8.21 -22.27 -11.44
CA ALA A 439 -6.76 -22.39 -11.54
C ALA A 439 -6.02 -22.38 -10.17
N PHE A 440 -6.68 -21.91 -9.10
CA PHE A 440 -6.04 -21.62 -7.81
C PHE A 440 -6.64 -22.31 -6.58
N ALA A 441 -7.87 -22.83 -6.65
CA ALA A 441 -8.48 -23.62 -5.56
C ALA A 441 -7.95 -25.06 -5.51
N ALA A 442 -7.48 -25.59 -6.66
CA ALA A 442 -6.66 -26.80 -6.74
C ALA A 442 -5.20 -26.57 -6.30
#